data_AF-A0A0D6AFX4-F1
#
_entry.id   AF-A0A0D6AFX4-F1
#
_cell.length_a   1.000
_cell.length_b   1.000
_cell.length_c   1.000
_cell.angle_alpha   90.00
_cell.angle_beta   90.00
_cell.angle_gamma   90.00
#
_symmetry.space_group_name_H-M   'P 1'
#
loop_
_entity.id
_entity.type
_entity.pdbx_description
1 polymer ?
#
loop_
_entity_poly.entity_id
_entity_poly.type
_entity_poly.pdbx_seq_one_letter_code
_entity_poly.pdbx_strand_id
1 'polypeptide(L)'
;MDELTKQILEQINLNLNQIAIYIDKITKEEISIDSAKIYLVDYSIYKFLDKDKNKDIKNRLEEYNQQIAKAQIEDNFLDFCRASYLIIEIILHQFIRLEFGEDQITNWEYYKIYRFRDFFKSTTGYSHNDKNLSQNLKNRYYTTCHLMDIRDIGSHANHNFETIQQRIEKKGTKLKVNLKNLDKLEENIIKKIFAQYTEKEKDNNVQIYYKPEENFASITLYNLKNQFLSVENIITDIKNQFNILKYKLGISAANDIYYPPKQPPNNIKIFFDNKDYFEVKNSIIWVLETFDKYINNKD
;
A
#
# COMPACT_ATOMS: atom_id res chain seq x y z
N MET A 1 28.27 35.03 -51.33
CA MET A 1 27.83 34.95 -49.93
C MET A 1 28.35 36.21 -49.27
N ASP A 2 27.48 37.01 -48.66
CA ASP A 2 27.85 38.29 -48.06
C ASP A 2 28.82 38.08 -46.88
N GLU A 3 29.83 38.93 -46.76
CA GLU A 3 30.90 38.82 -45.75
C GLU A 3 30.31 38.88 -44.33
N LEU A 4 29.26 39.69 -44.15
CA LEU A 4 28.49 39.75 -42.90
C LEU A 4 27.83 38.40 -42.59
N THR A 5 27.29 37.72 -43.60
CA THR A 5 26.67 36.40 -43.42
C THR A 5 27.71 35.35 -43.01
N LYS A 6 28.92 35.41 -43.58
CA LYS A 6 30.02 34.51 -43.24
C LYS A 6 30.49 34.71 -41.80
N GLN A 7 30.64 35.96 -41.36
CA GLN A 7 31.01 36.30 -39.99
C GLN A 7 29.96 35.86 -38.97
N ILE A 8 28.66 36.03 -39.28
CA ILE A 8 27.57 35.55 -38.43
C ILE A 8 27.61 34.02 -38.29
N LEU A 9 27.85 33.30 -39.38
CA LEU A 9 27.93 31.83 -39.36
C LEU A 9 29.14 31.32 -38.57
N GLU A 10 30.29 31.98 -38.69
CA GLU A 10 31.49 31.66 -37.89
C GLU A 10 31.25 31.90 -36.40
N GLN A 11 30.57 32.98 -36.04
CA GLN A 11 30.19 33.29 -34.66
C GLN A 11 29.20 32.27 -34.09
N ILE A 12 28.20 31.86 -34.88
CA ILE A 12 27.25 30.81 -34.48
C ILE A 12 27.98 29.49 -34.23
N ASN A 13 28.91 29.10 -35.09
CA ASN A 13 29.69 27.87 -34.92
C ASN A 13 30.58 27.91 -33.67
N LEU A 14 31.22 29.05 -33.38
CA LEU A 14 31.99 29.24 -32.15
C LEU A 14 31.13 29.09 -30.91
N ASN A 15 29.95 29.72 -30.90
CA ASN A 15 29.01 29.63 -29.78
C ASN A 15 28.49 28.20 -29.58
N LEU A 16 28.16 27.49 -30.66
CA LEU A 16 27.70 26.09 -30.58
C LEU A 16 28.80 25.17 -30.03
N ASN A 17 30.06 25.37 -30.43
CA ASN A 17 31.18 24.62 -29.89
C ASN A 17 31.40 24.89 -28.39
N GLN A 18 31.24 26.15 -27.95
CA GLN A 18 31.33 26.50 -26.54
C GLN A 18 30.20 25.86 -25.71
N ILE A 19 28.98 25.86 -26.22
CA ILE A 19 27.84 25.18 -25.58
C ILE A 19 28.09 23.67 -25.49
N ALA A 20 28.59 23.05 -26.57
CA ALA A 20 28.92 21.63 -26.57
C ALA A 20 30.00 21.28 -25.52
N ILE A 21 31.04 22.09 -25.41
CA ILE A 21 32.08 21.94 -24.37
C ILE A 21 31.51 22.10 -22.96
N TYR A 22 30.58 23.04 -22.76
CA TYR A 22 29.92 23.24 -21.47
C TYR A 22 29.03 22.05 -21.09
N ILE A 23 28.27 21.51 -22.04
CA ILE A 23 27.48 20.28 -21.85
C ILE A 23 28.41 19.11 -21.51
N ASP A 24 29.50 18.94 -22.27
CA ASP A 24 30.46 17.85 -22.07
C ASP A 24 31.15 17.95 -20.69
N LYS A 25 31.44 19.17 -20.23
CA LYS A 25 31.92 19.44 -18.85
C LYS A 25 30.88 19.08 -17.80
N ILE A 26 29.62 19.49 -17.96
CA ILE A 26 28.53 19.11 -17.04
C ILE A 26 28.36 17.59 -16.96
N THR A 27 28.49 16.89 -18.09
CA THR A 27 28.39 15.43 -18.12
C THR A 27 29.63 14.71 -17.56
N LYS A 28 30.82 15.34 -17.57
CA LYS A 28 32.08 14.76 -17.07
C LYS A 28 32.39 15.12 -15.62
N GLU A 29 31.95 16.27 -15.11
CA GLU A 29 32.20 16.74 -13.73
C GLU A 29 31.23 16.16 -12.67
N GLU A 30 30.63 14.98 -12.89
CA GLU A 30 29.84 14.27 -11.88
C GLU A 30 28.68 15.08 -11.24
N ILE A 31 27.62 15.34 -12.01
CA ILE A 31 26.36 14.73 -11.55
C ILE A 31 26.41 13.33 -12.13
N SER A 32 26.98 12.37 -11.39
CA SER A 32 26.69 10.97 -11.66
C SER A 32 25.20 10.80 -11.37
N ILE A 33 24.38 11.14 -12.36
CA ILE A 33 23.00 10.71 -12.43
C ILE A 33 23.13 9.19 -12.53
N ASP A 34 23.14 8.54 -11.38
CA ASP A 34 22.94 7.12 -11.28
C ASP A 34 21.53 6.91 -11.84
N SER A 35 21.44 6.58 -13.12
CA SER A 35 20.17 6.41 -13.81
C SER A 35 19.35 5.26 -13.22
N ALA A 36 19.99 4.40 -12.40
CA ALA A 36 19.30 3.44 -11.54
C ALA A 36 18.61 4.11 -10.33
N LYS A 37 19.07 5.29 -9.90
CA LYS A 37 18.46 6.15 -8.85
C LYS A 37 17.46 7.18 -9.40
N ILE A 38 17.44 7.46 -10.71
CA ILE A 38 16.45 8.35 -11.31
C ILE A 38 15.22 7.57 -11.74
N TYR A 39 14.11 7.86 -11.05
CA TYR A 39 12.80 7.28 -11.30
C TYR A 39 12.12 7.96 -12.48
N LEU A 40 11.98 7.24 -13.60
CA LEU A 40 11.02 7.58 -14.64
C LEU A 40 10.36 6.28 -15.13
N VAL A 41 9.06 6.13 -14.86
CA VAL A 41 8.23 5.21 -15.64
C VAL A 41 8.07 5.84 -17.03
N ASP A 42 8.48 5.12 -18.06
CA ASP A 42 8.22 5.54 -19.44
C ASP A 42 6.79 5.17 -19.82
N TYR A 43 5.90 6.15 -19.85
CA TYR A 43 4.50 5.91 -20.20
C TYR A 43 4.24 5.76 -21.69
N SER A 44 5.22 6.07 -22.55
CA SER A 44 5.07 5.98 -24.01
C SER A 44 4.93 4.54 -24.51
N ILE A 45 5.31 3.56 -23.70
CA ILE A 45 5.22 2.14 -24.05
C ILE A 45 3.81 1.56 -23.88
N TYR A 46 2.91 2.26 -23.17
CA TYR A 46 1.56 1.77 -22.87
C TYR A 46 0.55 2.31 -23.89
N LYS A 47 0.16 1.47 -24.85
CA LYS A 47 -0.69 1.85 -25.98
C LYS A 47 -2.01 2.48 -25.58
N PHE A 48 -2.57 2.07 -24.44
CA PHE A 48 -3.83 2.65 -23.98
C PHE A 48 -3.70 4.16 -23.66
N LEU A 49 -2.50 4.64 -23.30
CA LEU A 49 -2.25 6.06 -22.99
C LEU A 49 -2.08 6.93 -24.23
N ASP A 50 -1.83 6.34 -25.41
CA ASP A 50 -1.66 7.09 -26.66
C ASP A 50 -2.99 7.45 -27.36
N LYS A 51 -4.11 6.91 -26.86
CA LYS A 51 -5.45 7.30 -27.32
C LYS A 51 -5.74 8.74 -26.85
N ASP A 52 -6.19 9.63 -27.74
CA ASP A 52 -6.46 11.06 -27.43
C ASP A 52 -7.34 11.26 -26.18
N LYS A 53 -8.35 10.40 -26.01
CA LYS A 53 -9.26 10.41 -24.85
C LYS A 53 -8.56 10.19 -23.49
N ASN A 54 -7.32 9.70 -23.50
CA ASN A 54 -6.53 9.39 -22.31
C ASN A 54 -5.36 10.37 -22.10
N LYS A 55 -5.28 11.47 -22.88
CA LYS A 55 -4.22 12.47 -22.75
C LYS A 55 -4.16 13.08 -21.35
N ASP A 56 -5.30 13.40 -20.74
CA ASP A 56 -5.36 13.93 -19.37
C ASP A 56 -4.85 12.92 -18.33
N ILE A 57 -5.11 11.62 -18.56
CA ILE A 57 -4.60 10.55 -17.70
C ILE A 57 -3.08 10.50 -17.83
N LYS A 58 -2.55 10.50 -19.06
CA LYS A 58 -1.11 10.49 -19.33
C LYS A 58 -0.40 11.67 -18.65
N ASN A 59 -0.93 12.88 -18.78
CA ASN A 59 -0.38 14.08 -18.14
C ASN A 59 -0.32 13.93 -16.60
N ARG A 60 -1.41 13.46 -15.97
CA ARG A 60 -1.44 13.25 -14.51
C ARG A 60 -0.45 12.17 -14.06
N LEU A 61 -0.30 11.11 -14.84
CA LEU A 61 0.68 10.06 -14.57
C LEU A 61 2.11 10.61 -14.64
N GLU A 62 2.41 11.47 -15.61
CA GLU A 62 3.70 12.16 -15.75
C GLU A 62 3.98 13.13 -14.60
N GLU A 63 2.98 13.90 -14.17
CA GLU A 63 3.09 14.79 -12.99
C GLU A 63 3.43 13.99 -11.72
N TYR A 64 2.77 12.86 -11.47
CA TYR A 64 3.10 12.01 -10.33
C TYR A 64 4.46 11.33 -10.49
N ASN A 65 4.88 10.99 -11.71
CA ASN A 65 6.21 10.46 -11.99
C ASN A 65 7.32 11.44 -11.53
N GLN A 66 7.13 12.74 -11.81
CA GLN A 66 8.03 13.80 -11.36
C GLN A 66 8.04 13.94 -9.83
N GLN A 67 6.87 13.86 -9.19
CA GLN A 67 6.77 13.90 -7.72
C GLN A 67 7.49 12.72 -7.07
N ILE A 68 7.36 11.52 -7.64
CA ILE A 68 8.05 10.32 -7.15
C ILE A 68 9.56 10.47 -7.29
N ALA A 69 10.04 10.95 -8.43
CA ALA A 69 11.47 11.21 -8.65
C ALA A 69 12.02 12.21 -7.62
N LYS A 70 11.31 13.31 -7.39
CA LYS A 70 11.66 14.30 -6.37
C LYS A 70 11.69 13.68 -4.97
N ALA A 71 10.65 12.95 -4.57
CA ALA A 71 10.57 12.33 -3.25
C ALA A 71 11.68 11.30 -3.01
N GLN A 72 12.10 10.57 -4.03
CA GLN A 72 13.23 9.64 -3.94
C GLN A 72 14.56 10.39 -3.74
N ILE A 73 14.80 11.46 -4.50
CA ILE A 73 16.00 12.31 -4.35
C ILE A 73 16.08 12.90 -2.94
N GLU A 74 14.93 13.27 -2.37
CA GLU A 74 14.82 13.84 -1.02
C GLU A 74 14.80 12.79 0.12
N ASP A 75 14.93 11.48 -0.17
CA ASP A 75 14.74 10.37 0.78
C ASP A 75 13.42 10.45 1.58
N ASN A 76 12.38 10.99 0.95
CA ASN A 76 11.05 11.13 1.52
C ASN A 76 10.16 9.95 1.10
N PHE A 77 10.32 8.83 1.80
CA PHE A 77 9.58 7.59 1.49
C PHE A 77 8.05 7.76 1.61
N LEU A 78 7.56 8.62 2.51
CA LEU A 78 6.13 8.88 2.66
C LEU A 78 5.53 9.47 1.39
N ASP A 79 6.12 10.56 0.87
CA ASP A 79 5.62 11.20 -0.34
C ASP A 79 5.86 10.34 -1.58
N PHE A 80 6.94 9.56 -1.59
CA PHE A 80 7.18 8.53 -2.60
C PHE A 80 6.03 7.52 -2.64
N CYS A 81 5.64 6.94 -1.50
CA CYS A 81 4.51 6.01 -1.42
C CYS A 81 3.18 6.67 -1.81
N ARG A 82 2.94 7.92 -1.40
CA ARG A 82 1.71 8.66 -1.72
C ARG A 82 1.56 8.87 -3.21
N ALA A 83 2.57 9.41 -3.88
CA ALA A 83 2.54 9.65 -5.32
C ALA A 83 2.50 8.33 -6.11
N SER A 84 3.21 7.31 -5.63
CA SER A 84 3.16 5.95 -6.19
C SER A 84 1.75 5.34 -6.16
N TYR A 85 1.04 5.47 -5.03
CA TYR A 85 -0.33 4.98 -4.94
C TYR A 85 -1.31 5.81 -5.78
N LEU A 86 -1.06 7.11 -5.98
CA LEU A 86 -1.92 7.95 -6.84
C LEU A 86 -1.86 7.49 -8.31
N ILE A 87 -0.70 7.05 -8.79
CA ILE A 87 -0.58 6.38 -10.10
C ILE A 87 -1.45 5.12 -10.13
N ILE A 88 -1.30 4.24 -9.14
CA ILE A 88 -2.08 2.99 -9.04
C ILE A 88 -3.57 3.30 -9.00
N GLU A 89 -4.00 4.29 -8.22
CA GLU A 89 -5.40 4.70 -8.09
C GLU A 89 -5.99 5.19 -9.42
N ILE A 90 -5.24 5.97 -10.21
CA ILE A 90 -5.66 6.37 -11.55
C ILE A 90 -5.92 5.14 -12.43
N ILE A 91 -5.00 4.18 -12.42
CA ILE A 91 -5.14 2.94 -13.22
C ILE A 91 -6.33 2.11 -12.75
N LEU A 92 -6.51 1.97 -11.44
CA LEU A 92 -7.66 1.26 -10.88
C LEU A 92 -8.97 1.94 -11.25
N HIS A 93 -9.04 3.28 -11.25
CA HIS A 93 -10.24 3.98 -11.71
C HIS A 93 -10.54 3.72 -13.19
N GLN A 94 -9.53 3.67 -14.05
CA GLN A 94 -9.74 3.30 -15.45
C GLN A 94 -10.23 1.86 -15.60
N PHE A 95 -9.66 0.92 -14.85
CA PHE A 95 -10.14 -0.46 -14.82
C PHE A 95 -11.60 -0.56 -14.38
N ILE A 96 -11.97 0.07 -13.25
CA ILE A 96 -13.34 0.03 -12.75
C ILE A 96 -14.32 0.66 -13.73
N ARG A 97 -13.93 1.78 -14.37
CA ARG A 97 -14.73 2.43 -15.41
C ARG A 97 -15.07 1.47 -16.55
N LEU A 98 -14.07 0.74 -17.03
CA LEU A 98 -14.20 -0.18 -18.16
C LEU A 98 -14.95 -1.46 -17.79
N GLU A 99 -14.73 -1.98 -16.58
CA GLU A 99 -15.28 -3.28 -16.18
C GLU A 99 -16.69 -3.19 -15.61
N PHE A 100 -16.95 -2.18 -14.78
CA PHE A 100 -18.16 -2.08 -13.96
C PHE A 100 -18.95 -0.79 -14.18
N GLY A 101 -18.47 0.13 -15.03
CA GLY A 101 -19.10 1.41 -15.33
C GLY A 101 -18.69 2.55 -14.38
N GLU A 102 -19.05 3.78 -14.76
CA GLU A 102 -18.67 5.00 -14.01
C GLU A 102 -19.31 5.08 -12.62
N ASP A 103 -20.51 4.52 -12.44
CA ASP A 103 -21.27 4.57 -11.18
C ASP A 103 -20.54 3.88 -10.01
N GLN A 104 -19.69 2.88 -10.30
CA GLN A 104 -18.92 2.21 -9.26
C GLN A 104 -17.71 3.03 -8.78
N ILE A 105 -17.26 4.02 -9.55
CA ILE A 105 -16.15 4.90 -9.16
C ILE A 105 -16.59 5.90 -8.09
N THR A 106 -17.83 6.38 -8.18
CA THR A 106 -18.41 7.36 -7.25
C THR A 106 -19.05 6.72 -6.03
N ASN A 107 -19.25 5.39 -6.05
CA ASN A 107 -19.76 4.65 -4.91
C ASN A 107 -18.78 4.70 -3.72
N TRP A 108 -19.16 5.43 -2.68
CA TRP A 108 -18.40 5.59 -1.44
C TRP A 108 -18.32 4.30 -0.62
N GLU A 109 -19.27 3.36 -0.82
CA GLU A 109 -19.24 2.03 -0.20
C GLU A 109 -18.26 1.09 -0.92
N TYR A 110 -17.88 1.39 -2.16
CA TYR A 110 -16.90 0.63 -2.92
C TYR A 110 -15.48 1.13 -2.65
N TYR A 111 -15.01 0.82 -1.44
CA TYR A 111 -13.70 1.21 -0.91
C TYR A 111 -12.53 0.80 -1.82
N LYS A 112 -11.43 1.58 -1.73
CA LYS A 112 -10.18 1.40 -2.49
C LYS A 112 -9.65 -0.04 -2.48
N ILE A 113 -9.73 -0.73 -1.33
CA ILE A 113 -9.27 -2.12 -1.21
C ILE A 113 -10.08 -3.09 -2.09
N TYR A 114 -11.38 -2.85 -2.29
CA TYR A 114 -12.22 -3.69 -3.12
C TYR A 114 -11.92 -3.47 -4.60
N ARG A 115 -11.72 -2.21 -5.02
CA ARG A 115 -11.25 -1.87 -6.38
C ARG A 115 -9.97 -2.63 -6.74
N PHE A 116 -9.00 -2.63 -5.83
CA PHE A 116 -7.76 -3.35 -6.05
C PHE A 116 -7.92 -4.88 -6.03
N ARG A 117 -8.79 -5.42 -5.16
CA ARG A 117 -9.12 -6.86 -5.14
C ARG A 117 -9.73 -7.32 -6.46
N ASP A 118 -10.66 -6.55 -7.00
CA ASP A 118 -11.33 -6.90 -8.25
C ASP A 118 -10.37 -6.75 -9.44
N PHE A 119 -9.57 -5.68 -9.48
CA PHE A 119 -8.48 -5.58 -10.45
C PHE A 119 -7.54 -6.79 -10.39
N PHE A 120 -7.05 -7.14 -9.21
CA PHE A 120 -6.14 -8.26 -9.03
C PHE A 120 -6.76 -9.58 -9.49
N LYS A 121 -8.01 -9.84 -9.10
CA LYS A 121 -8.72 -11.07 -9.47
C LYS A 121 -9.00 -11.15 -10.97
N SER A 122 -9.51 -10.08 -11.57
CA SER A 122 -9.85 -10.05 -12.99
C SER A 122 -8.62 -10.15 -13.90
N THR A 123 -7.48 -9.59 -13.47
CA THR A 123 -6.27 -9.57 -14.30
C THR A 123 -5.36 -10.77 -14.10
N THR A 124 -5.38 -11.40 -12.92
CA THR A 124 -4.52 -12.56 -12.63
C THR A 124 -5.27 -13.90 -12.61
N GLY A 125 -6.60 -13.87 -12.49
CA GLY A 125 -7.44 -15.05 -12.27
C GLY A 125 -7.44 -15.57 -10.82
N TYR A 126 -6.64 -15.00 -9.93
CA TYR A 126 -6.48 -15.48 -8.55
C TYR A 126 -7.12 -14.54 -7.52
N SER A 127 -7.61 -15.14 -6.43
CA SER A 127 -7.87 -14.37 -5.21
C SER A 127 -6.58 -14.15 -4.43
N HIS A 128 -6.46 -13.01 -3.73
CA HIS A 128 -5.32 -12.72 -2.84
C HIS A 128 -5.09 -13.77 -1.73
N ASN A 129 -6.11 -14.56 -1.39
CA ASN A 129 -6.03 -15.63 -0.40
C ASN A 129 -5.90 -17.03 -1.04
N ASP A 130 -5.69 -17.12 -2.35
CA ASP A 130 -5.52 -18.39 -3.03
C ASP A 130 -4.23 -19.09 -2.57
N LYS A 131 -4.34 -20.39 -2.26
CA LYS A 131 -3.21 -21.21 -1.79
C LYS A 131 -2.14 -21.35 -2.87
N ASN A 132 -2.55 -21.41 -4.14
CA ASN A 132 -1.67 -21.61 -5.29
C ASN A 132 -1.08 -20.31 -5.82
N LEU A 133 -1.41 -19.16 -5.23
CA LEU A 133 -0.88 -17.88 -5.65
C LEU A 133 0.64 -17.82 -5.41
N SER A 134 1.38 -17.51 -6.48
CA SER A 134 2.84 -17.41 -6.44
C SER A 134 3.31 -16.34 -5.45
N GLN A 135 4.48 -16.54 -4.85
CA GLN A 135 5.02 -15.58 -3.89
C GLN A 135 5.21 -14.19 -4.49
N ASN A 136 5.61 -14.11 -5.76
CA ASN A 136 5.77 -12.84 -6.47
C ASN A 136 4.46 -12.05 -6.55
N LEU A 137 3.34 -12.71 -6.92
CA LEU A 137 2.03 -12.05 -6.98
C LEU A 137 1.50 -11.70 -5.59
N LYS A 138 1.75 -12.54 -4.57
CA LYS A 138 1.46 -12.20 -3.17
C LYS A 138 2.18 -10.92 -2.75
N ASN A 139 3.48 -10.81 -3.03
CA ASN A 139 4.27 -9.62 -2.68
C ASN A 139 3.71 -8.37 -3.38
N ARG A 140 3.45 -8.43 -4.70
CA ARG A 140 2.84 -7.32 -5.44
C ARG A 140 1.51 -6.86 -4.86
N TYR A 141 0.65 -7.81 -4.47
CA TYR A 141 -0.62 -7.51 -3.82
C TYR A 141 -0.40 -6.78 -2.48
N TYR A 142 0.40 -7.35 -1.59
CA TYR A 142 0.62 -6.78 -0.26
C TYR A 142 1.35 -5.43 -0.31
N THR A 143 2.35 -5.29 -1.18
CA THR A 143 3.07 -4.02 -1.38
C THR A 143 2.10 -2.93 -1.85
N THR A 144 1.22 -3.24 -2.80
CA THR A 144 0.19 -2.28 -3.23
C THR A 144 -0.80 -1.93 -2.12
N CYS A 145 -1.20 -2.90 -1.29
CA CYS A 145 -2.03 -2.63 -0.11
C CYS A 145 -1.31 -1.75 0.92
N HIS A 146 -0.01 -1.95 1.15
CA HIS A 146 0.77 -1.12 2.06
C HIS A 146 0.93 0.32 1.55
N LEU A 147 1.13 0.50 0.23
CA LEU A 147 1.12 1.82 -0.40
C LEU A 147 -0.22 2.54 -0.19
N MET A 148 -1.34 1.82 -0.34
CA MET A 148 -2.67 2.35 -0.06
C MET A 148 -2.81 2.79 1.40
N ASP A 149 -2.43 1.94 2.36
CA ASP A 149 -2.52 2.24 3.79
C ASP A 149 -1.66 3.46 4.16
N ILE A 150 -0.43 3.54 3.67
CA ILE A 150 0.48 4.67 3.91
C ILE A 150 -0.07 5.96 3.29
N ARG A 151 -0.63 5.87 2.08
CA ARG A 151 -1.24 7.03 1.42
C ARG A 151 -2.43 7.56 2.21
N ASP A 152 -3.29 6.69 2.73
CA ASP A 152 -4.42 7.08 3.57
C ASP A 152 -3.93 7.72 4.89
N ILE A 153 -2.90 7.16 5.53
CA ILE A 153 -2.26 7.77 6.70
C ILE A 153 -1.73 9.17 6.36
N GLY A 154 -0.98 9.32 5.27
CA GLY A 154 -0.40 10.61 4.87
C GLY A 154 -1.41 11.66 4.41
N SER A 155 -2.64 11.28 4.07
CA SER A 155 -3.63 12.19 3.47
C SER A 155 -4.69 12.72 4.45
N HIS A 156 -4.82 12.12 5.64
CA HIS A 156 -5.82 12.56 6.63
C HIS A 156 -5.20 13.46 7.71
N ALA A 157 -5.92 14.56 8.02
CA ALA A 157 -5.58 15.46 9.12
C ALA A 157 -5.53 14.69 10.44
N ASN A 158 -4.49 14.94 11.22
CA ASN A 158 -4.33 14.27 12.49
C ASN A 158 -4.93 15.09 13.63
N HIS A 159 -6.11 14.71 14.07
CA HIS A 159 -6.79 15.34 15.21
C HIS A 159 -6.12 15.04 16.56
N ASN A 160 -5.24 14.04 16.62
CA ASN A 160 -4.58 13.60 17.86
C ASN A 160 -3.09 14.00 17.93
N PHE A 161 -2.58 14.81 16.99
CA PHE A 161 -1.18 15.26 16.92
C PHE A 161 -0.11 14.13 16.86
N GLU A 162 -0.51 12.88 16.63
CA GLU A 162 0.39 11.74 16.39
C GLU A 162 1.31 11.98 15.16
N THR A 163 2.54 11.50 15.21
CA THR A 163 3.44 11.50 14.05
C THR A 163 2.99 10.46 13.01
N ILE A 164 3.46 10.58 11.77
CA ILE A 164 3.21 9.55 10.74
C ILE A 164 3.70 8.17 11.19
N GLN A 165 4.87 8.11 11.83
CA GLN A 165 5.43 6.86 12.37
C GLN A 165 4.48 6.20 13.37
N GLN A 166 3.93 6.96 14.32
CA GLN A 166 2.98 6.47 15.30
C GLN A 166 1.69 5.97 14.65
N ARG A 167 1.21 6.67 13.62
CA ARG A 167 0.00 6.26 12.89
C ARG A 167 0.22 4.98 12.08
N ILE A 168 1.40 4.80 11.49
CA ILE A 168 1.80 3.57 10.78
C ILE A 168 1.91 2.40 11.75
N GLU A 169 2.56 2.63 12.89
CA GLU A 169 2.66 1.64 13.96
C GLU A 169 1.26 1.20 14.40
N LYS A 170 0.40 2.16 14.74
CA LYS A 170 -0.99 1.91 15.13
C LYS A 170 -1.80 1.14 14.09
N LYS A 171 -1.72 1.51 12.81
CA LYS A 171 -2.49 0.89 11.73
C LYS A 171 -2.17 -0.59 11.58
N GLY A 172 -0.90 -0.97 11.72
CA GLY A 172 -0.43 -2.32 11.46
C GLY A 172 -0.27 -3.21 12.68
N THR A 173 -0.38 -2.69 13.91
CA THR A 173 -0.33 -3.51 15.13
C THR A 173 -1.51 -4.46 15.19
N LYS A 174 -1.21 -5.73 15.43
CA LYS A 174 -2.18 -6.82 15.54
C LYS A 174 -1.84 -7.67 16.76
N LEU A 175 -2.87 -8.22 17.40
CA LEU A 175 -2.71 -9.19 18.48
C LEU A 175 -3.39 -10.49 18.09
N LYS A 176 -2.72 -11.62 18.32
CA LYS A 176 -3.34 -12.94 18.23
C LYS A 176 -3.49 -13.55 19.62
N VAL A 177 -4.70 -14.02 19.91
CA VAL A 177 -5.09 -14.69 21.16
C VAL A 177 -5.73 -16.01 20.80
N ASN A 178 -5.33 -17.08 21.48
CA ASN A 178 -5.96 -18.39 21.34
C ASN A 178 -6.71 -18.75 22.62
N LEU A 179 -7.88 -19.34 22.44
CA LEU A 179 -8.76 -19.80 23.50
C LEU A 179 -8.99 -21.30 23.32
N LYS A 180 -8.94 -22.06 24.41
CA LYS A 180 -9.29 -23.49 24.49
C LYS A 180 -10.39 -23.68 25.53
N ASN A 181 -11.01 -24.87 25.51
CA ASN A 181 -12.04 -25.27 26.47
C ASN A 181 -13.14 -24.19 26.61
N LEU A 182 -13.47 -23.56 25.48
CA LEU A 182 -14.60 -22.64 25.38
C LEU A 182 -15.89 -23.44 25.50
N ASP A 183 -16.87 -22.91 26.25
CA ASP A 183 -18.24 -23.36 26.10
C ASP A 183 -18.72 -23.11 24.66
N LYS A 184 -19.77 -23.84 24.25
CA LYS A 184 -20.42 -23.61 22.95
C LYS A 184 -21.02 -22.21 22.90
N LEU A 185 -20.21 -21.26 22.46
CA LEU A 185 -20.58 -19.86 22.27
C LEU A 185 -20.77 -19.57 20.79
N GLU A 186 -21.65 -18.61 20.50
CA GLU A 186 -21.74 -18.02 19.17
C GLU A 186 -20.51 -17.13 18.92
N GLU A 187 -19.97 -17.17 17.70
CA GLU A 187 -18.81 -16.36 17.28
C GLU A 187 -19.03 -14.86 17.58
N ASN A 188 -20.26 -14.36 17.41
CA ASN A 188 -20.60 -12.97 17.66
C ASN A 188 -20.44 -12.55 19.14
N ILE A 189 -20.66 -13.47 20.08
CA ILE A 189 -20.44 -13.19 21.51
C ILE A 189 -18.95 -12.97 21.76
N ILE A 190 -18.11 -13.86 21.19
CA ILE A 190 -16.66 -13.76 21.30
C ILE A 190 -16.16 -12.46 20.64
N LYS A 191 -16.69 -12.09 19.47
CA LYS A 191 -16.35 -10.83 18.80
C LYS A 191 -16.62 -9.63 19.69
N LYS A 192 -17.82 -9.53 20.27
CA LYS A 192 -18.19 -8.42 21.17
C LYS A 192 -17.28 -8.30 22.39
N ILE A 193 -16.90 -9.43 22.99
CA ILE A 193 -15.98 -9.44 24.13
C ILE A 193 -14.63 -8.84 23.76
N PHE A 194 -14.08 -9.23 22.61
CA PHE A 194 -12.75 -8.79 22.19
C PHE A 194 -12.75 -7.44 21.43
N ALA A 195 -13.89 -6.98 20.94
CA ALA A 195 -14.04 -5.68 20.28
C ALA A 195 -13.67 -4.51 21.20
N GLN A 196 -13.78 -4.67 22.53
CA GLN A 196 -13.40 -3.66 23.53
C GLN A 196 -11.93 -3.20 23.41
N TYR A 197 -11.06 -4.01 22.82
CA TYR A 197 -9.64 -3.71 22.59
C TYR A 197 -9.37 -2.93 21.30
N THR A 198 -10.38 -2.80 20.43
CA THR A 198 -10.26 -2.22 19.10
C THR A 198 -10.84 -0.80 19.04
N GLU A 199 -10.38 0.00 18.09
CA GLU A 199 -10.91 1.34 17.85
C GLU A 199 -12.40 1.31 17.54
N LYS A 200 -13.14 2.22 18.19
CA LYS A 200 -14.59 2.38 18.05
C LYS A 200 -15.39 1.10 18.34
N GLU A 201 -14.76 0.12 19.01
CA GLU A 201 -15.36 -1.15 19.41
C GLU A 201 -16.07 -1.88 18.26
N LYS A 202 -15.47 -1.82 17.06
CA LYS A 202 -16.06 -2.40 15.86
C LYS A 202 -15.75 -3.88 15.74
N ASP A 203 -16.79 -4.70 15.62
CA ASP A 203 -16.69 -6.15 15.40
C ASP A 203 -15.83 -6.52 14.17
N ASN A 204 -15.83 -5.67 13.13
CA ASN A 204 -15.02 -5.87 11.92
C ASN A 204 -13.50 -5.82 12.17
N ASN A 205 -13.07 -5.30 13.32
CA ASN A 205 -11.67 -5.31 13.75
C ASN A 205 -11.28 -6.59 14.50
N VAL A 206 -12.21 -7.55 14.64
CA VAL A 206 -11.99 -8.84 15.31
C VAL A 206 -12.24 -9.98 14.32
N GLN A 207 -11.17 -10.66 13.92
CA GLN A 207 -11.26 -11.86 13.11
C GLN A 207 -11.18 -13.09 13.99
N ILE A 208 -12.14 -13.99 13.85
CA ILE A 208 -12.19 -15.22 14.62
C ILE A 208 -12.10 -16.41 13.67
N TYR A 209 -11.19 -17.32 13.98
CA TYR A 209 -11.21 -18.67 13.46
C TYR A 209 -11.73 -19.58 14.57
N TYR A 210 -13.00 -19.96 14.47
CA TYR A 210 -13.70 -20.72 15.50
C TYR A 210 -13.87 -22.18 15.08
N LYS A 211 -13.52 -23.08 15.99
CA LYS A 211 -13.70 -24.52 15.87
C LYS A 211 -14.48 -25.02 17.09
N PRO A 212 -15.82 -25.00 17.04
CA PRO A 212 -16.65 -25.39 18.17
C PRO A 212 -16.45 -26.86 18.56
N GLU A 213 -16.20 -27.75 17.60
CA GLU A 213 -15.93 -29.18 17.88
C GLU A 213 -14.63 -29.40 18.69
N GLU A 214 -13.69 -28.47 18.60
CA GLU A 214 -12.42 -28.51 19.34
C GLU A 214 -12.47 -27.59 20.59
N ASN A 215 -13.62 -26.99 20.91
CA ASN A 215 -13.79 -25.95 21.93
C ASN A 215 -12.69 -24.87 21.81
N PHE A 216 -12.35 -24.49 20.58
CA PHE A 216 -11.18 -23.69 20.26
C PHE A 216 -11.54 -22.44 19.44
N ALA A 217 -10.95 -21.30 19.79
CA ALA A 217 -11.00 -20.10 18.97
C ALA A 217 -9.60 -19.47 18.85
N SER A 218 -9.24 -19.07 17.64
CA SER A 218 -8.08 -18.23 17.36
C SER A 218 -8.58 -16.84 16.94
N ILE A 219 -8.33 -15.85 17.77
CA ILE A 219 -8.81 -14.47 17.61
C ILE A 219 -7.64 -13.59 17.19
N THR A 220 -7.84 -12.80 16.14
CA THR A 220 -6.90 -11.77 15.71
C THR A 220 -7.56 -10.40 15.80
N LEU A 221 -6.96 -9.50 16.57
CA LEU A 221 -7.41 -8.13 16.76
C LEU A 221 -6.62 -7.19 15.85
N TYR A 222 -7.33 -6.24 15.24
CA TYR A 222 -6.81 -5.21 14.34
C TYR A 222 -7.19 -3.82 14.86
N ASN A 223 -6.52 -2.77 14.37
CA ASN A 223 -6.85 -1.37 14.67
C ASN A 223 -7.09 -1.16 16.18
N LEU A 224 -6.05 -1.41 16.99
CA LEU A 224 -6.14 -1.40 18.44
C LEU A 224 -6.30 0.03 18.98
N LYS A 225 -6.96 0.19 20.16
CA LYS A 225 -7.03 1.50 20.85
C LYS A 225 -5.62 1.99 21.21
N ASN A 226 -5.42 3.30 21.35
CA ASN A 226 -4.08 3.90 21.62
C ASN A 226 -3.39 3.32 22.87
N GLN A 227 -4.14 3.04 23.94
CA GLN A 227 -3.60 2.42 25.16
C GLN A 227 -3.10 0.97 24.97
N PHE A 228 -3.42 0.37 23.82
CA PHE A 228 -3.18 -1.03 23.46
C PHE A 228 -2.22 -1.17 22.27
N LEU A 229 -1.43 -0.13 21.96
CA LEU A 229 -0.42 -0.21 20.90
C LEU A 229 0.74 -1.18 21.23
N SER A 230 1.02 -1.40 22.51
CA SER A 230 1.87 -2.49 22.96
C SER A 230 1.02 -3.77 23.11
N VAL A 231 1.48 -4.83 22.45
CA VAL A 231 0.89 -6.17 22.59
C VAL A 231 0.93 -6.63 24.05
N GLU A 232 2.03 -6.34 24.76
CA GLU A 232 2.21 -6.67 26.16
C GLU A 232 1.16 -5.99 27.05
N ASN A 233 0.79 -4.74 26.75
CA ASN A 233 -0.27 -4.03 27.49
C ASN A 233 -1.62 -4.74 27.35
N ILE A 234 -1.96 -5.22 26.15
CA ILE A 234 -3.22 -5.96 25.94
C ILE A 234 -3.18 -7.30 26.66
N ILE A 235 -2.07 -8.04 26.53
CA ILE A 235 -1.86 -9.33 27.20
C ILE A 235 -2.02 -9.16 28.71
N THR A 236 -1.45 -8.09 29.26
CA THR A 236 -1.53 -7.76 30.69
C THR A 236 -2.95 -7.42 31.10
N ASP A 237 -3.66 -6.61 30.31
CA ASP A 237 -5.06 -6.29 30.58
C ASP A 237 -5.97 -7.53 30.53
N ILE A 238 -5.85 -8.38 29.51
CA ILE A 238 -6.60 -9.63 29.40
C ILE A 238 -6.31 -10.54 30.62
N LYS A 239 -5.05 -10.62 31.06
CA LYS A 239 -4.68 -11.38 32.26
C LYS A 239 -5.30 -10.78 33.53
N ASN A 240 -5.30 -9.46 33.68
CA ASN A 240 -5.89 -8.78 34.83
C ASN A 240 -7.42 -8.94 34.86
N GLN A 241 -8.05 -8.98 33.70
CA GLN A 241 -9.49 -9.19 33.54
C GLN A 241 -9.87 -10.68 33.45
N PHE A 242 -8.92 -11.59 33.71
CA PHE A 242 -9.10 -13.01 33.41
C PHE A 242 -10.34 -13.61 34.07
N ASN A 243 -10.64 -13.33 35.33
CA ASN A 243 -11.81 -13.89 36.01
C ASN A 243 -13.14 -13.48 35.36
N ILE A 244 -13.22 -12.25 34.86
CA ILE A 244 -14.40 -11.73 34.17
C ILE A 244 -14.52 -12.38 32.79
N LEU A 245 -13.40 -12.45 32.05
CA LEU A 245 -13.35 -13.09 30.74
C LEU A 245 -13.66 -14.58 30.83
N LYS A 246 -13.14 -15.27 31.85
CA LYS A 246 -13.40 -16.67 32.16
C LYS A 246 -14.90 -16.94 32.25
N TYR A 247 -15.62 -16.12 33.03
CA TYR A 247 -17.07 -16.24 33.16
C TYR A 247 -17.80 -15.96 31.83
N LYS A 248 -17.43 -14.88 31.12
CA LYS A 248 -18.06 -14.51 29.84
C LYS A 248 -17.80 -15.51 28.71
N LEU A 249 -16.65 -16.19 28.75
CA LEU A 249 -16.20 -17.13 27.71
C LEU A 249 -16.49 -18.59 28.08
N GLY A 250 -17.01 -18.88 29.28
CA GLY A 250 -17.23 -20.25 29.76
C GLY A 250 -15.92 -21.06 29.91
N ILE A 251 -14.79 -20.37 30.14
CA ILE A 251 -13.48 -21.02 30.23
C ILE A 251 -13.25 -21.55 31.65
N SER A 252 -12.52 -22.66 31.79
CA SER A 252 -12.30 -23.30 33.10
C SER A 252 -10.98 -22.87 33.78
N ALA A 253 -9.92 -22.59 33.03
CA ALA A 253 -8.59 -22.27 33.57
C ALA A 253 -7.88 -21.11 32.86
N ALA A 254 -6.96 -20.44 33.56
CA ALA A 254 -6.14 -19.35 33.00
C ALA A 254 -5.27 -19.80 31.82
N ASN A 255 -4.84 -21.06 31.86
CA ASN A 255 -3.97 -21.66 30.86
C ASN A 255 -4.69 -21.93 29.53
N ASP A 256 -6.01 -21.78 29.51
CA ASP A 256 -6.85 -21.95 28.32
C ASP A 256 -6.88 -20.68 27.44
N ILE A 257 -6.41 -19.54 27.97
CA ILE A 257 -6.13 -18.33 27.18
C ILE A 257 -4.61 -18.25 27.01
N TYR A 258 -4.13 -18.41 25.78
CA TYR A 258 -2.71 -18.34 25.51
C TYR A 258 -2.39 -17.52 24.26
N TYR A 259 -1.21 -16.92 24.31
CA TYR A 259 -0.69 -16.05 23.28
C TYR A 259 0.36 -16.84 22.50
N PRO A 260 0.28 -16.88 21.17
CA PRO A 260 1.36 -17.44 20.36
C PRO A 260 2.71 -16.81 20.77
N PRO A 261 3.79 -17.61 20.87
CA PRO A 261 5.12 -17.11 21.23
C PRO A 261 5.61 -15.99 20.31
N LYS A 262 5.17 -16.00 19.04
CA LYS A 262 5.40 -14.94 18.08
C LYS A 262 4.06 -14.31 17.70
N GLN A 263 3.93 -13.03 17.99
CA GLN A 263 2.78 -12.23 17.60
C GLN A 263 2.87 -11.85 16.13
N PRO A 264 1.74 -11.58 15.45
CA PRO A 264 1.76 -11.18 14.06
C PRO A 264 2.61 -9.91 13.88
N PRO A 265 3.57 -9.91 12.93
CA PRO A 265 4.38 -8.73 12.69
C PRO A 265 3.54 -7.57 12.13
N ASN A 266 3.95 -6.35 12.46
CA ASN A 266 3.42 -5.15 11.83
C ASN A 266 4.06 -4.98 10.44
N ASN A 267 3.48 -5.66 9.44
CA ASN A 267 4.02 -5.66 8.07
C ASN A 267 4.01 -4.27 7.42
N ILE A 268 3.07 -3.38 7.78
CA ILE A 268 3.02 -2.01 7.24
C ILE A 268 4.23 -1.22 7.77
N LYS A 269 4.53 -1.33 9.06
CA LYS A 269 5.70 -0.71 9.67
C LYS A 269 6.99 -1.28 9.10
N ILE A 270 7.12 -2.60 8.98
CA ILE A 270 8.28 -3.24 8.35
C ILE A 270 8.48 -2.71 6.93
N PHE A 271 7.41 -2.65 6.13
CA PHE A 271 7.45 -2.10 4.79
C PHE A 271 7.89 -0.62 4.78
N PHE A 272 7.35 0.20 5.68
CA PHE A 272 7.70 1.63 5.77
C PHE A 272 9.15 1.86 6.20
N ASP A 273 9.63 1.10 7.18
CA ASP A 273 10.98 1.24 7.72
C ASP A 273 12.05 0.71 6.76
N ASN A 274 11.73 -0.32 5.95
CA ASN A 274 12.64 -0.88 4.95
C ASN A 274 12.95 0.13 3.82
N LYS A 275 12.04 1.06 3.54
CA LYS A 275 12.14 2.05 2.45
C LYS A 275 12.57 1.43 1.10
N ASP A 276 11.99 0.28 0.72
CA ASP A 276 12.35 -0.38 -0.54
C ASP A 276 11.69 0.31 -1.74
N TYR A 277 12.33 1.37 -2.22
CA TYR A 277 11.91 2.13 -3.41
C TYR A 277 11.80 1.26 -4.67
N PHE A 278 12.63 0.21 -4.78
CA PHE A 278 12.66 -0.68 -5.94
C PHE A 278 11.46 -1.63 -5.97
N GLU A 279 11.11 -2.21 -4.82
CA GLU A 279 9.91 -3.06 -4.69
C GLU A 279 8.63 -2.29 -5.03
N VAL A 280 8.54 -1.04 -4.57
CA VAL A 280 7.41 -0.15 -4.89
C VAL A 280 7.34 0.13 -6.39
N LYS A 281 8.46 0.49 -7.01
CA LYS A 281 8.54 0.72 -8.46
C LYS A 281 8.06 -0.50 -9.24
N ASN A 282 8.52 -1.69 -8.88
CA ASN A 282 8.11 -2.92 -9.55
C ASN A 282 6.61 -3.22 -9.40
N SER A 283 6.02 -2.83 -8.28
CA SER A 283 4.56 -2.93 -8.09
C SER A 283 3.79 -1.97 -9.00
N ILE A 284 4.27 -0.74 -9.20
CA ILE A 284 3.67 0.24 -10.12
C ILE A 284 3.74 -0.24 -11.57
N ILE A 285 4.94 -0.64 -12.02
CA ILE A 285 5.16 -1.18 -13.37
C ILE A 285 4.26 -2.39 -13.60
N TRP A 286 4.18 -3.30 -12.62
CA TRP A 286 3.30 -4.44 -12.71
C TRP A 286 1.83 -4.05 -12.88
N VAL A 287 1.31 -3.08 -12.12
CA VAL A 287 -0.08 -2.60 -12.27
C VAL A 287 -0.31 -2.05 -13.68
N LEU A 288 0.60 -1.21 -14.19
CA LEU A 288 0.50 -0.61 -15.53
C LEU A 288 0.53 -1.67 -16.65
N GLU A 289 1.54 -2.55 -16.64
CA GLU A 289 1.68 -3.61 -17.63
C GLU A 289 0.50 -4.59 -17.60
N THR A 290 0.03 -4.92 -16.39
CA THR A 290 -1.11 -5.84 -16.22
C THR A 290 -2.38 -5.22 -16.75
N PHE A 291 -2.59 -3.92 -16.53
CA PHE A 291 -3.72 -3.20 -17.08
C PHE A 291 -3.66 -3.05 -18.60
N ASP A 292 -2.49 -2.71 -19.17
CA ASP A 292 -2.31 -2.61 -20.62
C ASP A 292 -2.60 -3.96 -21.31
N LYS A 293 -2.07 -5.07 -20.75
CA LYS A 293 -2.40 -6.43 -21.22
C LYS A 293 -3.89 -6.73 -21.11
N TYR A 294 -4.52 -6.34 -20.00
CA TYR A 294 -5.95 -6.56 -19.78
C TYR A 294 -6.81 -5.89 -20.85
N ILE A 295 -6.51 -4.62 -21.19
CA ILE A 295 -7.24 -3.89 -22.23
C ILE A 295 -6.97 -4.50 -23.61
N ASN A 296 -5.70 -4.79 -23.93
CA ASN A 296 -5.32 -5.32 -25.24
C ASN A 296 -5.89 -6.73 -25.53
N ASN A 297 -6.29 -7.48 -24.50
CA ASN A 297 -6.96 -8.77 -24.65
C ASN A 297 -8.49 -8.66 -24.76
N LYS A 298 -9.06 -7.46 -24.60
CA LYS A 298 -10.50 -7.18 -24.72
C LYS A 298 -10.89 -6.51 -26.04
N ASP A 299 -9.96 -5.81 -26.69
CA ASP A 299 -10.07 -5.27 -28.05
C ASP A 299 -9.78 -6.37 -29.09
#